data_AF-A0A496Z692-F1
#
_entry.id   AF-A0A496Z692-F1
#
_cell.length_a   1.000
_cell.length_b   1.000
_cell.length_c   1.000
_cell.angle_alpha   90.00
_cell.angle_beta   90.00
_cell.angle_gamma   90.00
#
_symmetry.space_group_name_H-M   'P 1'
#
loop_
_entity.id
_entity.type
_entity.pdbx_description
1 polymer ?
#
loop_
_entity_poly.entity_id
_entity_poly.type
_entity_poly.pdbx_seq_one_letter_code
_entity_poly.pdbx_strand_id
1 'polypeptide(L)'
;MKLKQREMKNTTFENRTRGINKTSKGYQIAKALLTGSKKEYTCHTSGSGRFTTNLDYNCATIEVLECAGLVENKDFTTGNESPRGGLTGQFIEMTSRGRNKGIKY
;
A
#
# COMPACT_ATOMS: atom_id res chain seq x y z
N MET A 1 -18.40 23.10 8.31
CA MET A 1 -16.94 23.23 8.57
C MET A 1 -16.20 22.42 7.51
N LYS A 2 -15.58 23.04 6.50
CA LYS A 2 -14.83 22.29 5.46
C LYS A 2 -13.50 21.84 6.07
N LEU A 3 -13.33 20.55 6.30
CA LEU A 3 -12.04 19.96 6.68
C LEU A 3 -11.04 20.27 5.57
N LYS A 4 -10.00 21.05 5.90
CA LYS A 4 -8.89 21.36 5.00
C LYS A 4 -8.22 20.04 4.64
N GLN A 5 -8.28 19.65 3.37
CA GLN A 5 -7.61 18.44 2.86
C GLN A 5 -6.11 18.55 3.19
N ARG A 6 -5.57 17.56 3.92
CA ARG A 6 -4.14 17.47 4.26
C ARG A 6 -3.48 16.57 3.21
N GLU A 7 -3.31 17.11 2.02
CA GLU A 7 -2.62 16.44 0.92
C GLU A 7 -1.12 16.27 1.25
N MET A 8 -0.51 15.18 0.78
CA MET A 8 0.92 14.92 0.97
C MET A 8 1.69 15.33 -0.29
N LYS A 9 2.78 16.09 -0.11
CA LYS A 9 3.72 16.36 -1.21
C LYS A 9 4.57 15.12 -1.48
N ASN A 10 4.92 14.85 -2.74
CA ASN A 10 5.80 13.72 -3.08
C ASN A 10 7.15 13.79 -2.33
N THR A 11 7.72 14.98 -2.14
CA THR A 11 8.95 15.17 -1.35
C THR A 11 8.78 14.77 0.12
N THR A 12 7.59 14.96 0.70
CA THR A 12 7.29 14.56 2.07
C THR A 12 7.24 13.04 2.19
N PHE A 13 6.60 12.36 1.22
CA PHE A 13 6.60 10.91 1.14
C PHE A 13 8.03 10.37 1.06
N GLU A 14 8.82 10.84 0.10
CA GLU A 14 10.18 10.37 -0.11
C GLU A 14 11.10 10.60 1.10
N ASN A 15 10.95 11.74 1.79
CA ASN A 15 11.70 12.03 3.00
C ASN A 15 11.32 11.11 4.16
N ARG A 16 10.02 10.81 4.31
CA ARG A 16 9.52 9.95 5.38
C ARG A 16 9.88 8.48 5.19
N THR A 17 10.01 8.05 3.95
CA THR A 17 10.43 6.69 3.58
C THR A 17 11.93 6.64 3.23
N ARG A 18 12.72 7.64 3.65
CA ARG A 18 14.16 7.72 3.35
C ARG A 18 14.90 6.59 4.08
N GLY A 19 15.21 5.53 3.36
CA GLY A 19 15.81 4.31 3.91
C GLY A 19 15.16 3.03 3.37
N ILE A 20 13.93 3.14 2.85
CA ILE A 20 13.26 2.04 2.17
C ILE A 20 13.67 2.02 0.70
N ASN A 21 13.94 0.82 0.18
CA ASN A 21 14.30 0.65 -1.22
C ASN A 21 13.11 0.98 -2.14
N LYS A 22 13.28 2.03 -2.97
CA LYS A 22 12.27 2.50 -3.93
C LYS A 22 11.93 1.46 -5.01
N THR A 23 12.80 0.48 -5.25
CA THR A 23 12.54 -0.61 -6.21
C THR A 23 11.83 -1.81 -5.59
N SER A 24 11.67 -1.84 -4.26
CA SER A 24 10.92 -2.90 -3.59
C SER A 24 9.45 -2.86 -4.00
N LYS A 25 8.83 -4.04 -4.07
CA LYS A 25 7.40 -4.14 -4.42
C LYS A 25 6.50 -3.47 -3.40
N GLY A 26 6.79 -3.60 -2.11
CA GLY A 26 6.04 -2.91 -1.05
C GLY A 26 6.03 -1.40 -1.23
N TYR A 27 7.18 -0.80 -1.57
CA TYR A 27 7.26 0.64 -1.86
C TYR A 27 6.44 1.03 -3.10
N GLN A 28 6.53 0.26 -4.18
CA GLN A 28 5.79 0.51 -5.42
C GLN A 28 4.27 0.45 -5.20
N ILE A 29 3.80 -0.56 -4.45
CA ILE A 29 2.38 -0.73 -4.13
C ILE A 29 1.89 0.41 -3.24
N ALA A 30 2.63 0.75 -2.17
CA ALA A 30 2.28 1.86 -1.30
C ALA A 30 2.22 3.19 -2.06
N LYS A 31 3.17 3.42 -2.98
CA LYS A 31 3.15 4.60 -3.85
C LYS A 31 1.92 4.59 -4.76
N ALA A 32 1.57 3.47 -5.38
CA ALA A 32 0.38 3.34 -6.23
C ALA A 32 -0.91 3.71 -5.46
N LEU A 33 -1.08 3.16 -4.25
CA LEU A 33 -2.19 3.47 -3.34
C LEU A 33 -2.28 4.98 -3.02
N LEU A 34 -1.14 5.62 -2.76
CA LEU A 34 -1.09 7.04 -2.46
C LEU A 34 -1.31 7.93 -3.68
N THR A 35 -0.99 7.46 -4.89
CA THR A 35 -1.15 8.24 -6.14
C THR A 35 -2.52 8.11 -6.78
N GLY A 36 -3.36 7.14 -6.37
CA GLY A 36 -4.74 7.06 -6.86
C GLY A 36 -5.39 5.68 -6.81
N SER A 37 -4.62 4.61 -6.63
CA SER A 37 -5.21 3.28 -6.46
C SER A 37 -6.03 3.20 -5.19
N LYS A 38 -7.28 2.71 -5.30
CA LYS A 38 -8.13 2.52 -4.12
C LYS A 38 -7.74 1.26 -3.36
N LYS A 39 -7.38 0.21 -4.08
CA LYS A 39 -7.09 -1.12 -3.54
C LYS A 39 -6.01 -1.75 -4.38
N GLU A 40 -5.07 -2.43 -3.73
CA GLU A 40 -3.98 -3.16 -4.38
C GLU A 40 -3.81 -4.53 -3.70
N TYR A 41 -3.56 -5.55 -4.51
CA TYR A 41 -3.22 -6.88 -4.02
C TYR A 41 -1.73 -6.95 -3.72
N THR A 42 -1.40 -7.45 -2.54
CA THR A 42 -0.03 -7.41 -2.02
C THR A 42 0.76 -8.68 -2.28
N CYS A 43 0.07 -9.76 -2.65
CA CYS A 43 0.70 -11.01 -3.02
C CYS A 43 0.79 -11.15 -4.54
N HIS A 44 1.98 -11.44 -5.04
CA HIS A 44 2.22 -11.76 -6.44
C HIS A 44 2.73 -13.20 -6.59
N THR A 45 2.53 -13.78 -7.76
CA THR A 45 3.07 -15.09 -8.11
C THR A 45 4.29 -14.93 -9.00
N SER A 46 5.36 -15.67 -8.71
CA SER A 46 6.56 -15.75 -9.56
C SER A 46 6.88 -17.21 -9.87
N GLY A 47 7.54 -17.46 -11.00
CA GLY A 47 7.86 -18.81 -11.49
C GLY A 47 6.86 -19.35 -12.51
N SER A 48 7.05 -20.59 -12.95
CA SER A 48 6.26 -21.21 -14.02
C SER A 48 5.75 -22.60 -13.64
N GLY A 49 4.48 -22.86 -13.98
CA GLY A 49 3.82 -24.15 -13.77
C GLY A 49 3.88 -24.62 -12.32
N ARG A 50 4.45 -25.82 -12.10
CA ARG A 50 4.59 -26.41 -10.75
C ARG A 50 5.56 -25.69 -9.83
N PHE A 51 6.37 -24.77 -10.36
CA PHE A 51 7.38 -24.02 -9.61
C PHE A 51 6.92 -22.60 -9.28
N THR A 52 5.62 -22.31 -9.37
CA THR A 52 5.08 -21.02 -8.98
C THR A 52 5.10 -20.85 -7.46
N THR A 53 5.66 -19.73 -6.99
CA THR A 53 5.72 -19.35 -5.58
C THR A 53 4.98 -18.05 -5.34
N ASN A 54 4.32 -17.95 -4.19
CA ASN A 54 3.70 -16.72 -3.71
C ASN A 54 4.76 -15.82 -3.07
N LEU A 55 4.80 -14.57 -3.50
CA LEU A 55 5.63 -13.51 -2.96
C LEU A 55 4.70 -12.51 -2.29
N ASP A 56 4.67 -12.56 -0.96
CA ASP A 56 3.85 -11.70 -0.13
C ASP A 56 4.61 -10.42 0.24
N TYR A 57 4.06 -9.27 -0.17
CA TYR A 57 4.59 -7.94 0.14
C TYR A 57 3.68 -7.14 1.08
N ASN A 58 2.72 -7.78 1.75
CA ASN A 58 1.74 -7.10 2.60
C ASN A 58 2.42 -6.32 3.72
N CYS A 59 3.20 -7.00 4.57
CA CYS A 59 3.92 -6.37 5.68
C CYS A 59 4.84 -5.24 5.22
N ALA A 60 5.58 -5.46 4.11
CA ALA A 60 6.46 -4.44 3.56
C ALA A 60 5.69 -3.21 3.03
N THR A 61 4.47 -3.41 2.51
CA THR A 61 3.61 -2.31 2.06
C THR A 61 3.04 -1.53 3.25
N ILE A 62 2.60 -2.23 4.29
CA ILE A 62 2.12 -1.62 5.54
C ILE A 62 3.22 -0.75 6.15
N GLU A 63 4.44 -1.27 6.28
CA GLU A 63 5.59 -0.53 6.82
C GLU A 63 5.84 0.78 6.05
N VAL A 64 5.80 0.73 4.71
CA VAL A 64 5.97 1.95 3.89
C VAL A 64 4.86 2.97 4.17
N LEU A 65 3.60 2.52 4.26
CA LEU A 65 2.45 3.40 4.53
C LEU A 65 2.53 4.01 5.93
N GLU A 66 2.95 3.23 6.92
CA GLU A 66 3.15 3.71 8.29
C GLU A 66 4.31 4.71 8.38
N CYS A 67 5.45 4.43 7.74
CA CYS A 67 6.55 5.40 7.62
C CYS A 67 6.08 6.69 6.93
N ALA A 68 5.23 6.60 5.92
CA ALA A 68 4.63 7.75 5.25
C ALA A 68 3.65 8.55 6.16
N GLY A 69 3.29 8.02 7.33
CA GLY A 69 2.43 8.65 8.33
C GLY A 69 0.94 8.33 8.17
N LEU A 70 0.63 7.21 7.52
CA LEU A 70 -0.71 6.63 7.49
C LEU A 70 -0.87 5.64 8.65
N VAL A 71 -2.11 5.46 9.10
CA VAL A 71 -2.44 4.57 10.21
C VAL A 71 -3.40 3.50 9.72
N GLU A 72 -3.06 2.23 9.96
CA GLU A 72 -3.94 1.11 9.67
C GLU A 72 -5.29 1.24 10.42
N ASN A 73 -6.37 0.76 9.81
CA ASN A 73 -7.76 0.88 10.25
C ASN A 73 -8.33 2.32 10.29
N LYS A 74 -7.52 3.33 9.95
CA LYS A 74 -7.96 4.74 9.87
C LYS A 74 -7.79 5.31 8.48
N ASP A 75 -6.60 5.15 7.92
CA ASP A 75 -6.24 5.68 6.62
C ASP A 75 -6.25 4.58 5.55
N PHE A 76 -5.87 3.35 5.90
CA PHE A 76 -6.00 2.16 5.05
C PHE A 76 -6.43 0.95 5.87
N THR A 77 -6.94 -0.09 5.21
CA THR A 77 -7.35 -1.37 5.80
C THR A 77 -6.71 -2.51 5.03
N THR A 78 -6.32 -3.57 5.74
CA THR A 78 -5.89 -4.83 5.17
C THR A 78 -7.06 -5.81 5.09
N GLY A 79 -7.05 -6.71 4.11
CA GLY A 79 -8.08 -7.73 3.98
C GLY A 79 -7.64 -8.91 3.13
N ASN A 80 -8.50 -9.92 3.02
CA ASN A 80 -8.26 -11.08 2.16
C ASN A 80 -9.57 -11.53 1.50
N GLU A 81 -9.61 -11.56 0.17
CA GLU A 81 -10.77 -12.04 -0.60
C GLU A 81 -10.65 -13.51 -1.01
N SER A 82 -9.57 -14.19 -0.66
CA SER A 82 -9.41 -15.62 -0.94
C SER A 82 -10.43 -16.42 -0.11
N PRO A 83 -11.33 -17.21 -0.73
CA PRO A 83 -12.36 -17.97 -0.01
C PRO A 83 -11.80 -18.96 1.01
N ARG A 84 -10.53 -19.36 0.85
CA ARG A 84 -9.84 -20.34 1.70
C ARG A 84 -8.65 -19.74 2.45
N GLY A 85 -8.56 -18.41 2.54
CA GLY A 85 -7.47 -17.74 3.25
C GLY A 85 -6.10 -17.82 2.57
N GLY A 86 -6.05 -18.06 1.26
CA GLY A 86 -4.81 -18.04 0.49
C GLY A 86 -4.18 -16.64 0.42
N LEU A 87 -2.85 -16.58 0.34
CA LEU A 87 -2.10 -15.31 0.29
C LEU A 87 -2.46 -14.45 -0.93
N THR A 88 -2.81 -15.08 -2.05
CA THR A 88 -3.14 -14.39 -3.31
C THR A 88 -4.35 -13.46 -3.23
N GLY A 89 -5.22 -13.64 -2.23
CA GLY A 89 -6.35 -12.75 -2.00
C GLY A 89 -6.05 -11.58 -1.08
N GLN A 90 -4.85 -11.49 -0.50
CA GLN A 90 -4.48 -10.39 0.40
C GLN A 90 -4.41 -9.06 -0.34
N PHE A 91 -5.00 -8.03 0.26
CA PHE A 91 -5.05 -6.69 -0.29
C PHE A 91 -4.91 -5.62 0.79
N ILE A 92 -4.54 -4.43 0.34
CA ILE A 92 -4.64 -3.18 1.10
C ILE A 92 -5.58 -2.24 0.36
N GLU A 93 -6.51 -1.65 1.09
CA GLU A 93 -7.49 -0.68 0.57
C GLU A 93 -7.39 0.66 1.31
N MET A 94 -7.41 1.74 0.55
CA MET A 94 -7.39 3.11 1.06
C MET A 94 -8.79 3.55 1.47
N THR A 95 -8.94 3.95 2.73
CA THR A 95 -10.18 4.57 3.21
C THR A 95 -10.41 5.94 2.56
N SER A 96 -11.61 6.50 2.70
CA SER A 96 -11.89 7.89 2.31
C SER A 96 -10.92 8.90 2.96
N ARG A 97 -10.56 8.66 4.22
CA ARG A 97 -9.62 9.49 4.98
C ARG A 97 -8.20 9.37 4.44
N GLY A 98 -7.71 8.16 4.17
CA GLY A 98 -6.37 7.94 3.62
C GLY A 98 -6.22 8.54 2.23
N ARG A 99 -7.26 8.45 1.39
CA ARG A 99 -7.25 9.07 0.06
C ARG A 99 -7.10 10.59 0.11
N ASN A 100 -7.65 11.25 1.12
CA ASN A 100 -7.45 12.70 1.34
C ASN A 100 -6.01 13.06 1.73
N LYS A 101 -5.19 12.08 2.11
CA LYS A 101 -3.76 12.21 2.40
C LYS A 101 -2.85 11.74 1.26
N GLY A 102 -3.42 11.39 0.11
CA GLY A 102 -2.67 10.91 -1.05
C GLY A 102 -1.66 11.93 -1.59
N ILE A 103 -0.79 11.44 -2.48
CA ILE A 103 0.18 12.25 -3.22
C ILE A 103 -0.51 12.76 -4.48
N LYS A 104 -0.51 14.09 -4.66
CA LYS A 104 -0.95 14.73 -5.89
C LYS A 104 0.26 15.23 -6.68
N TYR A 105 0.17 15.07 -8.00
CA TYR A 105 1.08 15.69 -8.96
C TYR A 105 0.54 17.05 -9.40
#